data_AF-A0A9F5J226-F1
#
_entry.id   AF-A0A9F5J226-F1
#
_cell.length_a   1.000
_cell.length_b   1.000
_cell.length_c   1.000
_cell.angle_alpha   90.00
_cell.angle_beta   90.00
_cell.angle_gamma   90.00
#
_symmetry.space_group_name_H-M   'P 1'
#
loop_
_entity.id
_entity.type
_entity.pdbx_description
1 polymer ?
#
loop_
_entity_poly.entity_id
_entity_poly.type
_entity_poly.pdbx_seq_one_letter_code
_entity_poly.pdbx_strand_id
1 'polypeptide(L)'
;MASSKQNQGPATHAALREQLEKEEEMLAKAKEFSKFIQSWERGRAMCLQLKSQEDKCFAKSRKRQQAEMKEEMHYANKELMMVRRAALRHLLSTEHLQYQLEFNHLGMSFYAERL
;
A
#
# COMPACT_ATOMS: atom_id res chain seq x y z
N MET A 1 -79.48 33.18 -37.04
CA MET A 1 -78.74 31.92 -37.27
C MET A 1 -78.00 31.58 -36.00
N ALA A 2 -78.33 30.43 -35.41
CA ALA A 2 -78.06 30.10 -34.02
C ALA A 2 -76.60 29.65 -33.79
N SER A 3 -76.11 30.07 -32.64
CA SER A 3 -74.80 29.78 -32.06
C SER A 3 -74.60 28.28 -31.86
N SER A 4 -73.60 27.69 -32.51
CA SER A 4 -73.09 26.35 -32.18
C SER A 4 -71.92 26.48 -31.20
N LYS A 5 -72.24 26.80 -29.94
CA LYS A 5 -71.30 26.58 -28.83
C LYS A 5 -71.08 25.08 -28.71
N GLN A 6 -69.91 24.64 -29.17
CA GLN A 6 -69.42 23.29 -28.93
C GLN A 6 -69.26 23.10 -27.41
N ASN A 7 -70.19 22.35 -26.82
CA ASN A 7 -70.01 21.73 -25.51
C ASN A 7 -68.93 20.66 -25.64
N GLN A 8 -67.66 21.04 -25.49
CA GLN A 8 -66.63 20.10 -25.08
C GLN A 8 -66.70 20.01 -23.55
N GLY A 9 -67.28 18.92 -23.07
CA GLY A 9 -67.66 18.75 -21.67
C GLY A 9 -66.48 18.60 -20.69
N PRO A 10 -66.78 18.58 -19.38
CA PRO A 10 -65.81 18.42 -18.29
C PRO A 10 -65.00 17.10 -18.33
N ALA A 11 -65.45 16.10 -19.11
CA ALA A 11 -64.83 14.79 -19.21
C ALA A 11 -63.44 14.80 -19.89
N THR A 12 -63.20 15.68 -20.86
CA THR A 12 -61.90 15.81 -21.54
C THR A 12 -60.84 16.48 -20.65
N HIS A 13 -61.26 17.45 -19.84
CA HIS A 13 -60.37 18.11 -18.87
C HIS A 13 -59.99 17.19 -17.70
N ALA A 14 -60.91 16.31 -17.27
CA ALA A 14 -60.62 15.32 -16.23
C ALA A 14 -59.58 14.28 -16.69
N ALA A 15 -59.72 13.75 -17.91
CA ALA A 15 -58.76 12.81 -18.48
C ALA A 15 -57.36 13.41 -18.68
N LEU A 16 -57.27 14.68 -19.08
CA LEU A 16 -56.00 15.40 -19.18
C LEU A 16 -55.32 15.61 -17.83
N ARG A 17 -56.08 15.85 -16.75
CA ARG A 17 -55.52 15.97 -15.40
C ARG A 17 -54.93 14.65 -14.90
N GLU A 18 -55.63 13.54 -15.08
CA GLU A 18 -55.09 12.22 -14.72
C GLU A 18 -53.82 11.86 -15.50
N GLN A 19 -53.69 12.32 -16.75
CA GLN A 19 -52.48 12.14 -17.54
C GLN A 19 -51.32 12.97 -16.98
N LEU A 20 -51.57 14.25 -16.66
CA LEU A 20 -50.57 15.12 -16.05
C LEU A 20 -50.09 14.58 -14.70
N GLU A 21 -50.99 14.09 -13.86
CA GLU A 21 -50.62 13.47 -12.56
C GLU A 21 -49.72 12.24 -12.76
N LYS A 22 -50.04 11.38 -13.74
CA LYS A 22 -49.19 10.22 -14.10
C LYS A 22 -47.82 10.66 -14.62
N GLU A 23 -47.76 11.71 -15.42
CA GLU A 23 -46.50 12.27 -15.92
C GLU A 23 -45.65 12.87 -14.78
N GLU A 24 -46.27 13.58 -13.84
CA GLU A 24 -45.62 14.13 -12.65
C GLU A 24 -45.07 13.02 -11.73
N GLU A 25 -45.82 11.94 -11.51
CA GLU A 25 -45.34 10.76 -10.78
C GLU A 25 -44.14 10.09 -11.46
N MET A 26 -44.19 9.97 -12.79
CA MET A 26 -43.09 9.40 -13.58
C MET A 26 -41.84 10.28 -13.50
N LEU A 27 -42.01 11.60 -13.56
CA LEU A 27 -40.93 12.57 -13.36
C LEU A 27 -40.36 12.50 -11.93
N ALA A 28 -41.20 12.33 -10.92
CA ALA A 28 -40.76 12.15 -9.53
C ALA A 28 -39.93 10.87 -9.38
N LYS A 29 -40.39 9.75 -9.94
CA LYS A 29 -39.64 8.47 -9.95
C LYS A 29 -38.30 8.63 -10.68
N ALA A 30 -38.27 9.30 -11.83
CA ALA A 30 -37.04 9.55 -12.59
C ALA A 30 -36.02 10.39 -11.78
N LYS A 31 -36.49 11.37 -10.99
CA LYS A 31 -35.64 12.16 -10.09
C LYS A 31 -35.07 11.31 -8.95
N GLU A 32 -35.84 10.37 -8.39
CA GLU A 32 -35.31 9.46 -7.36
C GLU A 32 -34.27 8.49 -7.94
N PHE A 33 -34.49 7.96 -9.15
CA PHE A 33 -33.50 7.14 -9.82
C PHE A 33 -32.21 7.90 -10.13
N SER A 34 -32.28 9.16 -10.54
CA SER A 34 -31.07 9.96 -10.79
C SER A 34 -30.28 10.21 -9.51
N LYS A 35 -30.95 10.52 -8.39
CA LYS A 35 -30.30 10.62 -7.06
C LYS A 35 -29.65 9.30 -6.64
N PHE A 36 -30.33 8.18 -6.88
CA PHE A 36 -29.79 6.85 -6.59
C PHE A 36 -28.51 6.58 -7.39
N ILE A 37 -28.52 6.83 -8.71
CA ILE A 37 -27.34 6.68 -9.57
C ILE A 37 -26.20 7.56 -9.06
N GLN A 38 -26.45 8.83 -8.76
CA GLN A 38 -25.43 9.74 -8.21
C GLN A 38 -24.86 9.28 -6.87
N SER A 39 -25.69 8.68 -6.00
CA SER A 39 -25.21 8.10 -4.74
C SER A 39 -24.32 6.88 -4.98
N TRP A 40 -24.67 6.04 -5.95
CA TRP A 40 -23.92 4.86 -6.32
C TRP A 40 -22.58 5.21 -6.97
N GLU A 41 -22.55 6.21 -7.85
CA GLU A 41 -21.32 6.73 -8.45
C GLU A 41 -20.36 7.28 -7.40
N ARG A 42 -20.89 8.04 -6.43
CA ARG A 42 -20.10 8.53 -5.29
C ARG A 42 -19.54 7.38 -4.44
N GLY A 43 -20.36 6.37 -4.15
CA GLY A 43 -19.92 5.17 -3.44
C GLY A 43 -18.80 4.43 -4.19
N ARG A 44 -18.94 4.29 -5.50
CA ARG A 44 -17.90 3.67 -6.34
C ARG A 44 -16.60 4.46 -6.33
N ALA A 45 -16.67 5.79 -6.48
CA ALA A 45 -15.50 6.66 -6.43
C ALA A 45 -14.78 6.55 -5.07
N MET A 46 -15.54 6.51 -3.96
CA MET A 46 -15.01 6.31 -2.62
C MET A 46 -14.28 4.96 -2.50
N CYS A 47 -14.90 3.86 -2.96
CA CYS A 47 -14.26 2.54 -2.91
C CYS A 47 -12.93 2.50 -3.69
N LEU A 48 -12.87 3.15 -4.86
CA LEU A 48 -11.64 3.24 -5.65
C LEU A 48 -10.56 4.06 -4.94
N GLN A 49 -10.95 5.17 -4.29
CA GLN A 49 -10.03 5.99 -3.50
C GLN A 49 -9.48 5.22 -2.29
N LEU A 50 -10.34 4.51 -1.56
CA LEU A 50 -9.91 3.68 -0.42
C LEU A 50 -8.93 2.60 -0.87
N LYS A 51 -9.23 1.88 -1.95
CA LYS A 51 -8.33 0.87 -2.50
C LYS A 51 -6.98 1.48 -2.89
N SER A 52 -6.97 2.64 -3.56
CA SER A 52 -5.72 3.33 -3.91
C SER A 52 -4.93 3.76 -2.67
N GLN A 53 -5.61 4.19 -1.61
CA GLN A 53 -4.97 4.56 -0.35
C GLN A 53 -4.37 3.34 0.35
N GLU A 54 -5.09 2.23 0.43
CA GLU A 54 -4.60 0.96 0.97
C GLU A 54 -3.35 0.51 0.22
N ASP A 55 -3.38 0.48 -1.11
CA ASP A 55 -2.23 0.09 -1.94
C ASP A 55 -0.99 0.97 -1.65
N LYS A 56 -1.17 2.29 -1.48
CA LYS A 56 -0.10 3.21 -1.11
C LYS A 56 0.44 2.93 0.29
N CYS A 57 -0.44 2.69 1.26
CA CYS A 57 -0.06 2.33 2.62
C CYS A 57 0.72 1.02 2.66
N PHE A 58 0.27 -0.01 1.96
CA PHE A 58 0.99 -1.29 1.84
C PHE A 58 2.33 -1.14 1.16
N ALA A 59 2.42 -0.37 0.07
CA ALA A 59 3.69 -0.10 -0.60
C ALA A 59 4.68 0.62 0.31
N LYS A 60 4.22 1.62 1.08
CA LYS A 60 5.05 2.33 2.05
C LYS A 60 5.51 1.42 3.18
N SER A 61 4.61 0.62 3.74
CA SER A 61 4.91 -0.35 4.80
C SER A 61 5.95 -1.36 4.34
N ARG A 62 5.78 -1.94 3.14
CA ARG A 62 6.74 -2.87 2.55
C ARG A 62 8.12 -2.26 2.35
N LYS A 63 8.19 -1.03 1.83
CA LYS A 63 9.47 -0.32 1.66
C LYS A 63 10.16 -0.07 3.00
N ARG A 64 9.40 0.33 4.03
CA ARG A 64 9.92 0.53 5.38
C ARG A 64 10.49 -0.76 5.95
N GLN A 65 9.72 -1.85 5.90
CA GLN A 65 10.17 -3.16 6.38
C GLN A 65 11.42 -3.65 5.64
N GLN A 66 11.52 -3.43 4.33
CA GLN A 66 12.72 -3.77 3.57
C GLN A 66 13.93 -2.93 3.98
N ALA A 67 13.75 -1.66 4.32
CA ALA A 67 14.83 -0.79 4.79
C ALA A 67 15.32 -1.23 6.17
N GLU A 68 14.40 -1.49 7.11
CA GLU A 68 14.69 -2.00 8.45
C GLU A 68 15.45 -3.33 8.37
N MET A 69 14.96 -4.28 7.57
CA MET A 69 15.62 -5.59 7.36
C MET A 69 17.04 -5.44 6.79
N LYS A 70 17.26 -4.51 5.86
CA LYS A 70 18.60 -4.25 5.30
C LYS A 70 19.56 -3.70 6.35
N GLU A 71 19.07 -2.82 7.21
CA GLU A 71 19.85 -2.24 8.30
C GLU A 71 20.23 -3.31 9.34
N GLU A 72 19.26 -4.12 9.77
CA GLU A 72 19.50 -5.24 10.69
C GLU A 72 20.52 -6.24 10.11
N MET A 73 20.37 -6.60 8.83
CA MET A 73 21.33 -7.45 8.12
C MET A 73 22.73 -6.83 8.05
N HIS A 74 22.83 -5.52 7.89
CA HIS A 74 24.12 -4.82 7.88
C HIS A 74 24.83 -4.95 9.24
N TYR A 75 24.11 -4.68 10.34
CA TYR A 75 24.68 -4.82 11.68
C TYR A 75 25.02 -6.27 12.01
N ALA A 76 24.14 -7.23 11.69
CA ALA A 76 24.42 -8.66 11.92
C ALA A 76 25.68 -9.12 11.17
N ASN A 77 25.86 -8.71 9.92
CA ASN A 77 27.07 -9.02 9.15
C ASN A 77 28.33 -8.36 9.75
N LYS A 78 28.21 -7.13 10.24
CA LYS A 78 29.32 -6.44 10.92
C LYS A 78 29.76 -7.21 12.17
N GLU A 79 28.82 -7.60 13.03
CA GLU A 79 29.10 -8.39 14.23
C GLU A 79 29.72 -9.75 13.87
N LEU A 80 29.16 -10.44 12.88
CA LEU A 80 29.70 -11.71 12.39
C LEU A 80 31.15 -11.57 11.89
N MET A 81 31.45 -10.50 11.15
CA MET A 81 32.81 -10.21 10.69
C MET A 81 33.76 -9.93 11.85
N MET A 82 33.33 -9.22 12.89
CA MET A 82 34.15 -8.98 14.08
C MET A 82 34.46 -10.29 14.81
N VAL A 83 33.46 -11.15 15.01
CA VAL A 83 33.65 -12.48 15.63
C VAL A 83 34.61 -13.35 14.80
N ARG A 84 34.43 -13.40 13.48
CA ARG A 84 35.34 -14.16 12.59
C ARG A 84 36.78 -13.65 12.66
N ARG A 85 36.98 -12.32 12.65
CA ARG A 85 38.31 -11.73 12.78
C ARG A 85 38.95 -12.04 14.13
N ALA A 86 38.18 -12.01 15.21
CA ALA A 86 38.68 -12.36 16.53
C ALA A 86 39.09 -13.84 16.61
N ALA A 87 38.25 -14.74 16.09
CA ALA A 87 38.57 -16.17 16.02
C ALA A 87 39.83 -16.44 15.16
N LEU A 88 39.95 -15.79 14.00
CA LEU A 88 41.12 -15.92 13.15
C LEU A 88 42.40 -15.42 13.83
N ARG A 89 42.33 -14.25 14.48
CA ARG A 89 43.47 -13.72 15.25
C ARG A 89 43.90 -14.68 16.36
N HIS A 90 42.94 -15.29 17.05
CA HIS A 90 43.24 -16.27 18.08
C HIS A 90 43.99 -17.48 17.49
N LEU A 91 43.48 -18.08 16.42
CA LEU A 91 44.14 -19.20 15.74
C LEU A 91 45.56 -18.86 15.28
N LEU A 92 45.72 -17.74 14.59
CA LEU A 92 47.04 -17.29 14.11
C LEU A 92 47.99 -17.00 15.28
N SER A 93 47.51 -16.45 16.39
CA SER A 93 48.35 -16.23 17.57
C SER A 93 48.82 -17.52 18.21
N THR A 94 47.95 -18.54 18.25
CA THR A 94 48.31 -19.86 18.79
C THR A 94 49.32 -20.58 17.90
N GLU A 95 49.13 -20.53 16.58
CA GLU A 95 50.06 -21.09 15.61
C GLU A 95 51.41 -20.36 15.64
N HIS A 96 51.39 -19.02 15.72
CA HIS A 96 52.62 -18.24 15.82
C HIS A 96 53.42 -18.60 17.08
N LEU A 97 52.75 -18.74 18.22
CA LEU A 97 53.41 -19.16 19.46
C LEU A 97 54.01 -20.57 19.33
N GLN A 98 53.27 -21.50 18.73
CA GLN A 98 53.77 -22.84 18.48
C GLN A 98 55.05 -22.80 17.62
N TYR A 99 55.02 -22.11 16.48
CA TYR A 99 56.19 -21.99 15.60
C TYR A 99 57.36 -21.29 16.27
N GLN A 100 57.10 -20.29 17.11
CA GLN A 100 58.16 -19.60 17.83
C GLN A 100 58.89 -20.57 18.78
N LEU A 101 58.14 -21.44 19.47
CA LEU A 101 58.74 -22.48 20.30
C LEU A 101 59.55 -23.47 19.45
N GLU A 102 59.01 -23.97 18.35
CA GLU A 102 59.72 -24.88 17.44
C GLU A 102 61.01 -24.27 16.89
N PHE A 103 60.97 -23.01 16.46
CA PHE A 103 62.17 -22.30 15.99
C PHE A 103 63.22 -22.12 17.08
N ASN A 104 62.81 -21.78 18.30
CA ASN A 104 63.74 -21.64 19.42
C ASN A 104 64.48 -22.96 19.71
N HIS A 105 63.81 -24.12 19.55
CA HIS A 105 64.48 -25.43 19.69
C HIS A 105 65.53 -25.67 18.61
N LEU A 106 65.36 -25.08 17.42
CA LEU A 106 66.33 -25.11 16.33
C LEU A 106 67.40 -24.01 16.44
N GLY A 107 67.38 -23.19 17.49
CA GLY A 107 68.27 -22.03 17.65
C GLY A 107 67.98 -20.89 16.68
N MET A 108 66.81 -20.88 16.04
CA MET A 108 66.34 -19.83 15.13
C MET A 108 65.24 -18.99 15.81
N SER A 109 64.98 -17.80 15.29
CA SER A 109 63.90 -16.94 15.79
C SER A 109 63.22 -16.19 14.65
N PHE A 110 61.96 -15.81 14.84
CA PHE A 110 61.29 -14.91 13.90
C PHE A 110 61.95 -13.53 13.88
N TYR A 111 61.95 -12.91 12.70
CA TYR A 111 62.33 -11.51 12.56
C TYR A 111 61.29 -10.61 13.24
N ALA A 112 61.74 -9.71 14.09
CA ALA A 112 60.91 -8.71 14.74
C ALA A 112 61.50 -7.32 14.45
N GLU A 113 60.76 -6.52 13.70
CA GLU A 113 61.11 -5.12 13.46
C GLU A 113 60.93 -4.35 14.77
N ARG A 114 62.02 -3.75 15.27
CA ARG A 114 61.98 -2.90 16.46
C ARG A 114 61.70 -1.47 16.01
N LEU A 115 60.62 -0.88 16.54
CA LEU A 115 60.32 0.55 16.41
C LEU A 115 61.35 1.41 17.14
#